data_AF-D9SCF0-F1
#
_entry.id   AF-D9SCF0-F1
#
_cell.length_a   1.000
_cell.length_b   1.000
_cell.length_c   1.000
_cell.angle_alpha   90.00
_cell.angle_beta   90.00
_cell.angle_gamma   90.00
#
_symmetry.space_group_name_H-M   'P 1'
#
loop_
_entity.id
_entity.type
_entity.pdbx_description
1 polymer ?
#
loop_
_entity_poly.entity_id
_entity_poly.type
_entity_poly.pdbx_seq_one_letter_code
_entity_poly.pdbx_strand_id
1 'polypeptide(L)'
;MMESRFSCTSCGKCCFGWLPLTLEDALLHAGRFPLAFIWSVVPPGTRNHALAKQLGVTLKSGKRMAVVIMPTAYIPSALPCPELSAEGLCRIHENKPSRCKTMPFYPYREESDQRAMLVPRKDWLCDITPAAQAVYRDGKILACQDFELERRALLSQSDIMRQYADYMFKYSPWMIDSLNALASTPDGTLLTSLSSFLTAIKHLDSRSIAAQQLPVFLEFAEKTKGVPELADYHKHYAGWAKEMDYLAKRAVARAE
;
A
#
# COMPACT_ATOMS: atom_id res chain seq x y z
N MET A 1 2.56 2.99 -34.10
CA MET A 1 1.67 3.40 -32.99
C MET A 1 1.67 2.27 -31.99
N MET A 2 1.96 2.55 -30.71
CA MET A 2 2.27 1.50 -29.73
C MET A 2 1.11 1.42 -28.75
N GLU A 3 0.22 0.46 -28.98
CA GLU A 3 -0.99 0.20 -28.20
C GLU A 3 -0.79 -0.99 -27.26
N SER A 4 -1.40 -0.96 -26.09
CA SER A 4 -1.43 -2.08 -25.15
C SER A 4 -2.87 -2.46 -24.81
N ARG A 5 -3.11 -3.76 -24.76
CA ARG A 5 -4.43 -4.37 -24.58
C ARG A 5 -4.48 -5.18 -23.30
N PHE A 6 -5.62 -5.15 -22.63
CA PHE A 6 -5.83 -5.83 -21.37
C PHE A 6 -7.32 -6.03 -21.11
N SER A 7 -7.70 -7.21 -20.62
CA SER A 7 -8.99 -7.50 -20.03
C SER A 7 -8.82 -8.40 -18.81
N CYS A 8 -9.39 -8.00 -17.68
CA CYS A 8 -9.33 -8.79 -16.45
C CYS A 8 -10.21 -10.04 -16.58
N THR A 9 -9.61 -11.22 -16.43
CA THR A 9 -10.33 -12.51 -16.47
C THR A 9 -10.83 -12.97 -15.09
N SER A 10 -10.66 -12.14 -14.06
CA SER A 10 -10.97 -12.48 -12.67
C SER A 10 -10.27 -13.75 -12.15
N CYS A 11 -9.10 -14.08 -12.71
CA CYS A 11 -8.33 -15.28 -12.37
C CYS A 11 -7.71 -15.31 -10.96
N GLY A 12 -7.84 -14.25 -10.17
CA GLY A 12 -7.30 -14.15 -8.81
C GLY A 12 -5.77 -13.98 -8.70
N LYS A 13 -5.02 -14.00 -9.81
CA LYS A 13 -3.54 -13.91 -9.78
C LYS A 13 -2.99 -12.58 -9.26
N CYS A 14 -3.77 -11.50 -9.32
CA CYS A 14 -3.41 -10.21 -8.72
C CYS A 14 -3.74 -10.11 -7.22
N CYS A 15 -4.39 -11.13 -6.63
CA CYS A 15 -4.81 -11.14 -5.23
C CYS A 15 -3.74 -11.74 -4.29
N PHE A 16 -2.46 -11.54 -4.59
CA PHE A 16 -1.33 -12.04 -3.81
C PHE A 16 -0.28 -10.94 -3.63
N GLY A 17 0.37 -10.92 -2.46
CA GLY A 17 1.39 -9.93 -2.16
C GLY A 17 0.84 -8.61 -1.63
N TRP A 18 1.73 -7.62 -1.52
CA TRP A 18 1.38 -6.31 -0.98
C TRP A 18 0.46 -5.54 -1.92
N LEU A 19 -0.53 -4.89 -1.32
CA LEU A 19 -1.47 -4.02 -2.03
C LEU A 19 -1.44 -2.64 -1.38
N PRO A 20 -0.76 -1.64 -1.99
CA PRO A 20 -0.84 -0.26 -1.55
C PRO A 20 -2.29 0.23 -1.64
N LEU A 21 -2.78 0.82 -0.57
CA LEU A 21 -4.14 1.33 -0.43
C LEU A 21 -4.13 2.84 -0.33
N THR A 22 -5.26 3.46 -0.67
CA THR A 22 -5.56 4.80 -0.14
C THR A 22 -5.77 4.69 1.37
N LEU A 23 -5.62 5.79 2.10
CA LEU A 23 -5.88 5.83 3.53
C LEU A 23 -7.34 5.50 3.81
N GLU A 24 -8.26 6.01 2.99
CA GLU A 24 -9.69 5.72 3.11
C GLU A 24 -9.95 4.21 2.95
N ASP A 25 -9.43 3.58 1.89
CA ASP A 25 -9.57 2.13 1.69
C ASP A 25 -8.95 1.34 2.85
N ALA A 26 -7.78 1.76 3.34
CA ALA A 26 -7.12 1.09 4.46
C ALA A 26 -7.99 1.14 5.72
N LEU A 27 -8.54 2.31 6.07
CA LEU A 27 -9.40 2.45 7.24
C LEU A 27 -10.74 1.71 7.08
N LEU A 28 -11.36 1.79 5.89
CA LEU A 28 -12.58 1.07 5.56
C LEU A 28 -12.42 -0.46 5.68
N HIS A 29 -11.23 -0.97 5.37
CA HIS A 29 -10.90 -2.39 5.39
C HIS A 29 -10.02 -2.80 6.58
N ALA A 30 -9.99 -2.01 7.66
CA ALA A 30 -9.21 -2.31 8.86
C ALA A 30 -9.63 -3.62 9.55
N GLY A 31 -10.85 -4.11 9.36
CA GLY A 31 -11.23 -5.45 9.85
C GLY A 31 -10.82 -6.61 8.94
N ARG A 32 -10.19 -6.36 7.78
CA ARG A 32 -10.01 -7.36 6.72
C ARG A 32 -8.55 -7.64 6.37
N PHE A 33 -7.73 -6.60 6.27
CA PHE A 33 -6.34 -6.73 5.83
C PHE A 33 -5.37 -6.44 6.97
N PRO A 34 -4.22 -7.14 7.08
CA PRO A 34 -3.17 -6.75 8.00
C PRO A 34 -2.51 -5.47 7.48
N LEU A 35 -2.74 -4.33 8.13
CA LEU A 35 -2.32 -3.03 7.61
C LEU A 35 -0.97 -2.59 8.16
N ALA A 36 -0.09 -2.16 7.26
CA ALA A 36 1.17 -1.52 7.60
C ALA A 36 1.38 -0.27 6.74
N PHE A 37 2.41 0.52 7.09
CA PHE A 37 2.86 1.61 6.25
C PHE A 37 4.19 1.26 5.59
N ILE A 38 4.24 1.47 4.27
CA ILE A 38 5.45 1.36 3.47
C ILE A 38 5.94 2.78 3.18
N TRP A 39 7.22 3.01 3.45
CA TRP A 39 7.93 4.22 3.08
C TRP A 39 8.86 3.88 1.91
N SER A 40 8.50 4.34 0.72
CA SER A 40 9.26 4.07 -0.50
C SER A 40 10.05 5.31 -0.89
N VAL A 41 11.36 5.14 -1.04
CA VAL A 41 12.26 6.21 -1.47
C VAL A 41 12.21 6.34 -2.99
N VAL A 42 12.00 7.56 -3.47
CA VAL A 42 12.03 7.90 -4.89
C VAL A 42 13.20 8.87 -5.12
N PRO A 43 14.31 8.39 -5.70
CA PRO A 43 15.49 9.22 -5.93
C PRO A 43 15.21 10.37 -6.91
N PRO A 44 15.97 11.49 -6.79
CA PRO A 44 15.92 12.57 -7.76
C PRO A 44 16.34 12.08 -9.17
N GLY A 45 15.74 12.67 -10.21
CA GLY A 45 16.02 12.33 -11.60
C GLY A 45 15.24 11.12 -12.14
N THR A 46 14.53 10.39 -11.28
CA THR A 46 13.57 9.36 -11.75
C THR A 46 12.33 10.01 -12.36
N ARG A 47 11.70 9.36 -13.34
CA ARG A 47 10.53 9.89 -14.08
C ARG A 47 9.38 10.29 -13.14
N ASN A 48 9.20 9.55 -12.04
CA ASN A 48 8.09 9.74 -11.10
C ASN A 48 8.46 10.62 -9.89
N HIS A 49 9.66 11.20 -9.85
CA HIS A 49 10.12 12.00 -8.70
C HIS A 49 9.26 13.24 -8.46
N ALA A 50 8.81 13.93 -9.51
CA ALA A 50 7.96 15.11 -9.38
C ALA A 50 6.63 14.77 -8.69
N LEU A 51 5.96 13.72 -9.16
CA LEU A 51 4.76 13.18 -8.56
C LEU A 51 4.98 12.67 -7.13
N ALA A 52 6.08 11.96 -6.87
CA ALA A 52 6.40 11.45 -5.54
C ALA A 52 6.48 12.57 -4.49
N LYS A 53 6.99 13.76 -4.85
CA LYS A 53 6.97 14.93 -3.95
C LYS A 53 5.55 15.45 -3.67
N GLN A 54 4.64 15.31 -4.62
CA GLN A 54 3.23 15.73 -4.45
C GLN A 54 2.47 14.75 -3.56
N LEU A 55 2.69 13.45 -3.74
CA LEU A 55 2.03 12.39 -2.97
C LEU A 55 2.62 12.22 -1.57
N GLY A 56 3.91 12.52 -1.39
CA GLY A 56 4.64 12.24 -0.18
C GLY A 56 5.36 13.45 0.42
N VAL A 57 6.52 13.17 1.02
CA VAL A 57 7.38 14.15 1.67
C VAL A 57 8.73 14.26 0.98
N THR A 58 9.43 15.36 1.18
CA THR A 58 10.81 15.52 0.70
C THR A 58 11.76 15.48 1.89
N LEU A 59 12.68 14.53 1.89
CA LEU A 59 13.79 14.54 2.85
C LEU A 59 14.83 15.57 2.41
N LYS A 60 15.21 16.45 3.35
CA LYS A 60 16.25 17.48 3.13
C LYS A 60 17.65 17.02 3.59
N SER A 61 17.77 15.82 4.15
CA SER A 61 19.04 15.22 4.55
C SER A 61 19.73 14.58 3.33
N GLY A 62 20.98 14.96 3.05
CA GLY A 62 21.73 14.44 1.90
C GLY A 62 21.19 14.92 0.54
N LYS A 63 20.90 13.98 -0.38
CA LYS A 63 20.29 14.28 -1.68
C LYS A 63 18.79 14.51 -1.47
N ARG A 64 18.21 15.58 -2.03
CA ARG A 64 16.76 15.84 -1.98
C ARG A 64 16.02 14.69 -2.65
N MET A 65 15.46 13.80 -1.83
CA MET A 65 14.71 12.62 -2.25
C MET A 65 13.25 12.76 -1.81
N ALA A 66 12.36 12.22 -2.63
CA ALA A 66 10.97 12.09 -2.25
C ALA A 66 10.76 10.76 -1.52
N VAL A 67 9.89 10.74 -0.51
CA VAL A 67 9.47 9.53 0.17
C VAL A 67 7.95 9.47 0.10
N VAL A 68 7.44 8.41 -0.50
CA VAL A 68 6.00 8.14 -0.59
C VAL A 68 5.63 7.18 0.52
N ILE A 69 4.61 7.54 1.30
CA ILE A 69 4.12 6.77 2.44
C ILE A 69 2.77 6.17 2.05
N MET A 70 2.68 4.85 2.11
CA MET A 70 1.54 4.09 1.59
C MET A 70 0.98 3.18 2.68
N PRO A 71 -0.26 3.40 3.15
CA PRO A 71 -1.02 2.34 3.79
C PRO A 71 -1.04 1.12 2.87
N THR A 72 -0.81 -0.07 3.40
CA THR A 72 -0.65 -1.26 2.57
C THR A 72 -1.28 -2.47 3.26
N ALA A 73 -2.06 -3.25 2.51
CA ALA A 73 -2.37 -4.62 2.93
C ALA A 73 -1.09 -5.45 2.82
N TYR A 74 -0.46 -5.70 3.97
CA TYR A 74 0.85 -6.31 4.08
C TYR A 74 0.72 -7.83 4.11
N ILE A 75 0.49 -8.43 2.95
CA ILE A 75 0.25 -9.87 2.78
C ILE A 75 1.44 -10.48 2.01
N PRO A 76 2.09 -11.56 2.49
CA PRO A 76 3.17 -12.19 1.75
C PRO A 76 2.66 -12.76 0.42
N SER A 77 3.51 -12.80 -0.61
CA SER A 77 3.14 -13.33 -1.93
C SER A 77 2.77 -14.82 -1.91
N ALA A 78 3.19 -15.57 -0.88
CA ALA A 78 2.85 -16.97 -0.67
C ALA A 78 1.44 -17.18 -0.11
N LEU A 79 0.79 -16.15 0.43
CA LEU A 79 -0.57 -16.23 0.97
C LEU A 79 -1.56 -15.49 0.08
N PRO A 80 -2.78 -16.02 -0.11
CA PRO A 80 -3.81 -15.32 -0.84
C PRO A 80 -4.32 -14.12 -0.04
N CYS A 81 -4.87 -13.14 -0.76
CA CYS A 81 -5.75 -12.12 -0.19
C CYS A 81 -6.84 -12.80 0.65
N PRO A 82 -7.17 -12.29 1.86
CA PRO A 82 -8.24 -12.82 2.69
C PRO A 82 -9.56 -13.00 1.95
N GLU A 83 -9.82 -12.16 0.94
CA GLU A 83 -11.06 -12.12 0.18
C GLU A 83 -11.03 -12.94 -1.12
N LEU A 84 -9.97 -13.71 -1.37
CA LEU A 84 -9.92 -14.67 -2.47
C LEU A 84 -10.65 -15.95 -2.03
N SER A 85 -11.65 -16.38 -2.81
CA SER A 85 -12.38 -17.63 -2.55
C SER A 85 -11.57 -18.87 -2.97
N ALA A 86 -12.04 -20.05 -2.57
CA ALA A 86 -11.41 -21.31 -2.98
C ALA A 86 -11.46 -21.52 -4.50
N GLU A 87 -12.45 -20.94 -5.17
CA GLU A 87 -12.63 -20.94 -6.62
C GLU A 87 -11.77 -19.87 -7.32
N GLY A 88 -10.99 -19.09 -6.56
CA GLY A 88 -10.13 -18.03 -7.10
C GLY A 88 -10.87 -16.72 -7.43
N LEU A 89 -12.09 -16.55 -6.92
CA LEU A 89 -12.90 -15.34 -7.15
C LEU A 89 -12.81 -14.37 -5.98
N CYS A 90 -12.78 -13.07 -6.28
CA CYS A 90 -12.76 -12.02 -5.25
C CYS A 90 -14.15 -11.84 -4.62
N ARG A 91 -14.28 -12.09 -3.31
CA ARG A 91 -15.55 -12.00 -2.56
C ARG A 91 -15.98 -10.57 -2.23
N ILE A 92 -15.10 -9.60 -2.37
CA ILE A 92 -15.40 -8.18 -2.11
C ILE A 92 -15.56 -7.36 -3.38
N HIS A 93 -15.98 -7.99 -4.49
CA HIS A 93 -15.96 -7.34 -5.80
C HIS A 93 -16.61 -5.95 -5.84
N GLU A 94 -17.77 -5.80 -5.20
CA GLU A 94 -18.51 -4.54 -5.12
C GLU A 94 -17.79 -3.48 -4.29
N ASN A 95 -17.17 -3.92 -3.19
CA ASN A 95 -16.47 -3.08 -2.21
C ASN A 95 -14.94 -3.20 -2.35
N LYS A 96 -14.45 -3.43 -3.57
CA LYS A 96 -13.02 -3.53 -3.83
C LYS A 96 -12.32 -2.20 -3.49
N PRO A 97 -11.12 -2.25 -2.90
CA PRO A 97 -10.28 -1.07 -2.78
C PRO A 97 -10.03 -0.43 -4.15
N SER A 98 -9.85 0.89 -4.17
CA SER A 98 -9.55 1.65 -5.40
C SER A 98 -8.39 1.05 -6.20
N ARG A 99 -7.29 0.67 -5.53
CA ARG A 99 -6.12 -0.01 -6.12
C ARG A 99 -6.49 -1.26 -6.91
N CYS A 100 -7.45 -2.05 -6.44
CA CYS A 100 -7.91 -3.25 -7.14
C CYS A 100 -8.72 -2.91 -8.40
N LYS A 101 -9.51 -1.83 -8.38
CA LYS A 101 -10.30 -1.34 -9.52
C LYS A 101 -9.40 -0.79 -10.62
N THR A 102 -8.35 -0.08 -10.23
CA THR A 102 -7.39 0.54 -11.14
C THR A 102 -6.41 -0.45 -11.81
N MET A 103 -6.40 -1.73 -11.42
CA MET A 103 -5.53 -2.73 -12.05
C MET A 103 -5.77 -2.82 -13.56
N PRO A 104 -4.71 -2.87 -14.39
CA PRO A 104 -3.31 -3.10 -14.02
C PRO A 104 -2.49 -1.80 -13.83
N PHE A 105 -3.10 -0.63 -13.94
CA PHE A 105 -2.41 0.64 -13.79
C PHE A 105 -2.00 0.90 -12.34
N TYR A 106 -1.09 1.86 -12.14
CA TYR A 106 -0.52 2.20 -10.84
C TYR A 106 -0.39 3.73 -10.66
N PRO A 107 -1.38 4.39 -10.03
CA PRO A 107 -1.36 5.80 -9.67
C PRO A 107 -0.29 6.24 -8.67
N TYR A 108 0.83 5.55 -8.52
CA TYR A 108 2.04 6.14 -7.92
C TYR A 108 3.08 6.49 -8.99
N ARG A 109 2.79 6.20 -10.26
CA ARG A 109 3.56 6.59 -11.43
C ARG A 109 2.77 7.56 -12.31
N GLU A 110 3.48 8.34 -13.11
CA GLU A 110 2.87 9.22 -14.11
C GLU A 110 2.00 8.42 -15.09
N GLU A 111 0.96 9.04 -15.64
CA GLU A 111 0.09 8.40 -16.65
C GLU A 111 0.91 7.94 -17.87
N SER A 112 1.89 8.75 -18.28
CA SER A 112 2.79 8.43 -19.39
C SER A 112 3.78 7.30 -19.09
N ASP A 113 3.83 6.79 -17.85
CA ASP A 113 4.76 5.75 -17.37
C ASP A 113 4.06 4.44 -16.97
N GLN A 114 2.90 4.16 -17.56
CA GLN A 114 2.10 2.99 -17.17
C GLN A 114 2.42 1.72 -17.97
N ARG A 115 3.13 1.83 -19.10
CA ARG A 115 3.41 0.69 -20.00
C ARG A 115 4.06 -0.50 -19.28
N ALA A 116 4.98 -0.24 -18.36
CA ALA A 116 5.65 -1.31 -17.61
C ALA A 116 4.68 -2.13 -16.74
N MET A 117 3.52 -1.58 -16.37
CA MET A 117 2.50 -2.29 -15.59
C MET A 117 1.66 -3.25 -16.43
N LEU A 118 1.71 -3.10 -17.75
CA LEU A 118 1.02 -3.96 -18.73
C LEU A 118 1.89 -5.11 -19.23
N VAL A 119 3.09 -5.28 -18.66
CA VAL A 119 3.97 -6.41 -18.98
C VAL A 119 3.51 -7.61 -18.16
N PRO A 120 3.09 -8.72 -18.81
CA PRO A 120 2.61 -9.90 -18.12
C PRO A 120 3.70 -10.49 -17.23
N ARG A 121 3.35 -10.80 -15.98
CA ARG A 121 4.23 -11.54 -15.07
C ARG A 121 4.14 -13.04 -15.36
N LYS A 122 5.05 -13.81 -14.77
CA LYS A 122 4.94 -15.28 -14.75
C LYS A 122 3.55 -15.66 -14.20
N ASP A 123 2.87 -16.59 -14.89
CA ASP A 123 1.52 -17.08 -14.55
C ASP A 123 0.39 -16.03 -14.64
N TRP A 124 0.58 -14.96 -15.42
CA TRP A 124 -0.47 -13.99 -15.73
C TRP A 124 -1.56 -14.61 -16.62
N LEU A 125 -2.79 -14.66 -16.12
CA LEU A 125 -3.93 -15.27 -16.83
C LEU A 125 -4.98 -14.26 -17.33
N CYS A 126 -4.72 -12.95 -17.17
CA CYS A 126 -5.59 -11.93 -17.78
C CYS A 126 -5.35 -11.88 -19.29
N ASP A 127 -6.40 -11.54 -20.05
CA ASP A 127 -6.33 -11.49 -21.50
C ASP A 127 -5.57 -10.23 -21.95
N ILE A 128 -4.51 -10.45 -22.72
CA ILE A 128 -3.62 -9.43 -23.30
C ILE A 128 -3.52 -9.62 -24.82
N THR A 129 -4.32 -10.51 -25.38
CA THR A 129 -4.32 -10.85 -26.80
C THR A 129 -4.93 -9.71 -27.62
N PRO A 130 -4.85 -9.77 -28.97
CA PRO A 130 -5.55 -8.82 -29.82
C PRO A 130 -7.07 -8.76 -29.59
N ALA A 131 -7.69 -9.79 -29.01
CA ALA A 131 -9.11 -9.81 -28.68
C ALA A 131 -9.45 -8.93 -27.46
N ALA A 132 -8.49 -8.67 -26.57
CA ALA A 132 -8.69 -7.80 -25.42
C ALA A 132 -8.88 -6.33 -25.84
N GLN A 133 -9.56 -5.58 -24.97
CA GLN A 133 -9.76 -4.14 -25.12
C GLN A 133 -8.42 -3.39 -25.12
N ALA A 134 -8.28 -2.39 -26.00
CA ALA A 134 -7.21 -1.41 -25.90
C ALA A 134 -7.41 -0.55 -24.64
N VAL A 135 -6.39 -0.50 -23.78
CA VAL A 135 -6.46 0.23 -22.51
C VAL A 135 -5.44 1.36 -22.40
N TYR A 136 -4.36 1.31 -23.18
CA TYR A 136 -3.28 2.29 -23.12
C TYR A 136 -2.68 2.53 -24.51
N ARG A 137 -2.59 3.80 -24.91
CA ARG A 137 -2.07 4.20 -26.23
C ARG A 137 -1.31 5.52 -26.10
N ASP A 138 -0.12 5.58 -26.70
CA ASP A 138 0.67 6.81 -26.84
C ASP A 138 0.83 7.63 -25.54
N GLY A 139 1.04 6.94 -24.41
CA GLY A 139 1.25 7.60 -23.12
C GLY A 139 -0.04 7.91 -22.34
N LYS A 140 -1.20 7.43 -22.80
CA LYS A 140 -2.52 7.75 -22.24
C LYS A 140 -3.34 6.52 -21.93
N ILE A 141 -4.02 6.56 -20.78
CA ILE A 141 -5.00 5.55 -20.39
C ILE A 141 -6.33 5.87 -21.09
N LEU A 142 -6.90 4.91 -21.82
CA LEU A 142 -8.11 5.14 -22.62
C LEU A 142 -9.38 5.19 -21.77
N ALA A 143 -9.47 4.37 -20.72
CA ALA A 143 -10.52 4.39 -19.71
C ALA A 143 -9.91 4.70 -18.35
N CYS A 144 -9.76 5.99 -18.03
CA CYS A 144 -8.94 6.47 -16.90
C CYS A 144 -9.73 6.75 -15.61
N GLN A 145 -11.03 6.43 -15.55
CA GLN A 145 -11.89 6.86 -14.43
C GLN A 145 -11.39 6.36 -13.07
N ASP A 146 -11.12 5.06 -12.95
CA ASP A 146 -10.62 4.47 -11.69
C ASP A 146 -9.21 4.97 -11.36
N PHE A 147 -8.35 5.16 -12.36
CA PHE A 147 -7.01 5.72 -12.20
C PHE A 147 -7.06 7.13 -11.61
N GLU A 148 -7.93 8.00 -12.15
CA GLU A 148 -8.09 9.38 -11.68
C GLU A 148 -8.80 9.48 -10.33
N LEU A 149 -9.72 8.55 -10.02
CA LEU A 149 -10.34 8.46 -8.70
C LEU A 149 -9.30 8.13 -7.63
N GLU A 150 -8.51 7.08 -7.85
CA GLU A 150 -7.44 6.71 -6.91
C GLU A 150 -6.36 7.80 -6.83
N ARG A 151 -5.93 8.38 -7.97
CA ARG A 151 -4.98 9.50 -8.02
C ARG A 151 -5.42 10.65 -7.12
N ARG A 152 -6.69 11.05 -7.22
CA ARG A 152 -7.24 12.15 -6.42
C ARG A 152 -7.26 11.81 -4.93
N ALA A 153 -7.64 10.58 -4.56
CA ALA A 153 -7.59 10.11 -3.18
C ALA A 153 -6.16 10.14 -2.61
N LEU A 154 -5.16 9.75 -3.41
CA LEU A 154 -3.74 9.81 -3.01
C LEU A 154 -3.25 11.26 -2.83
N LEU A 155 -3.72 12.19 -3.65
CA LEU A 155 -3.39 13.61 -3.49
C LEU A 155 -4.08 14.21 -2.26
N SER A 156 -5.36 13.89 -2.02
CA SER A 156 -6.11 14.42 -0.89
C SER A 156 -5.59 13.94 0.47
N GLN A 157 -5.01 12.73 0.55
CA GLN A 157 -4.38 12.24 1.77
C GLN A 157 -2.94 12.74 1.98
N SER A 158 -2.35 13.49 1.05
CA SER A 158 -0.93 13.84 1.13
C SER A 158 -0.59 14.68 2.38
N ASP A 159 -1.50 15.53 2.84
CA ASP A 159 -1.27 16.36 4.03
C ASP A 159 -1.27 15.56 5.34
N ILE A 160 -2.14 14.56 5.48
CA ILE A 160 -2.13 13.68 6.65
C ILE A 160 -0.89 12.78 6.66
N MET A 161 -0.42 12.37 5.47
CA MET A 161 0.85 11.64 5.33
C MET A 161 2.06 12.51 5.69
N ARG A 162 2.04 13.82 5.36
CA ARG A 162 3.07 14.78 5.80
C ARG A 162 3.10 14.94 7.31
N GLN A 163 1.94 15.11 7.94
CA GLN A 163 1.85 15.19 9.40
C GLN A 163 2.40 13.93 10.08
N TYR A 164 2.07 12.77 9.53
CA TYR A 164 2.62 11.50 10.01
C TYR A 164 4.15 11.44 9.83
N ALA A 165 4.67 11.86 8.67
CA ALA A 165 6.10 11.97 8.42
C ALA A 165 6.82 12.85 9.44
N ASP A 166 6.30 14.05 9.68
CA ASP A 166 6.89 14.99 10.63
C ASP A 166 6.91 14.42 12.05
N TYR A 167 5.83 13.73 12.46
CA TYR A 167 5.79 12.99 13.72
C TYR A 167 6.88 11.92 13.78
N MET A 168 6.99 11.07 12.75
CA MET A 168 7.98 9.99 12.73
C MET A 168 9.41 10.52 12.73
N PHE A 169 9.71 11.57 11.98
CA PHE A 169 11.04 12.18 11.97
C PHE A 169 11.40 12.84 13.30
N LYS A 170 10.41 13.40 14.00
CA LYS A 170 10.62 13.99 15.33
C LYS A 170 10.88 12.94 16.41
N TYR A 171 10.12 11.85 16.42
CA TYR A 171 10.14 10.86 17.52
C TYR A 171 10.89 9.57 17.17
N SER A 172 11.31 9.38 15.93
CA SER A 172 12.12 8.24 15.47
C SER A 172 13.21 8.71 14.48
N PRO A 173 14.20 9.52 14.93
CA PRO A 173 15.21 10.10 14.05
C PRO A 173 16.01 9.08 13.22
N TRP A 174 16.20 7.87 13.76
CA TRP A 174 16.86 6.75 13.06
C TRP A 174 16.21 6.40 11.71
N MET A 175 14.95 6.74 11.51
CA MET A 175 14.26 6.52 10.25
C MET A 175 14.86 7.34 9.12
N ILE A 176 15.36 8.55 9.40
CA ILE A 176 16.00 9.39 8.38
C ILE A 176 17.24 8.69 7.84
N ASP A 177 18.06 8.13 8.73
CA ASP A 177 19.27 7.39 8.34
C ASP A 177 18.92 6.11 7.55
N SER A 178 17.86 5.42 7.96
CA SER A 178 17.37 4.21 7.27
C SER A 178 16.86 4.55 5.86
N LEU A 179 16.08 5.63 5.71
CA LEU A 179 15.59 6.09 4.41
C LEU A 179 16.74 6.57 3.51
N ASN A 180 17.74 7.25 4.09
CA ASN A 180 18.95 7.64 3.36
C ASN A 180 19.72 6.42 2.83
N ALA A 181 19.87 5.36 3.64
CA ALA A 181 20.53 4.13 3.24
C ALA A 181 19.78 3.41 2.09
N LEU A 182 18.45 3.48 2.08
CA LEU A 182 17.60 2.88 1.04
C LEU A 182 17.65 3.62 -0.31
N ALA A 183 18.18 4.84 -0.36
CA ALA A 183 18.19 5.65 -1.59
C ALA A 183 18.98 5.02 -2.76
N SER A 184 19.91 4.10 -2.45
CA SER A 184 20.70 3.37 -3.45
C SER A 184 20.16 1.95 -3.71
N THR A 185 19.12 1.53 -3.00
CA THR A 185 18.54 0.19 -3.12
C THR A 185 17.36 0.26 -4.10
N PRO A 186 17.38 -0.52 -5.20
CA PRO A 186 16.22 -0.67 -6.06
C PRO A 186 15.02 -1.13 -5.24
N ASP A 187 13.89 -0.43 -5.37
CA ASP A 187 12.66 -0.69 -4.61
C ASP A 187 12.87 -0.68 -3.08
N GLY A 188 13.85 0.10 -2.59
CA GLY A 188 14.15 0.24 -1.17
C GLY A 188 12.95 0.78 -0.39
N THR A 189 12.44 -0.04 0.53
CA THR A 189 11.31 0.31 1.39
C THR A 189 11.61 0.12 2.87
N LEU A 190 11.08 1.01 3.70
CA LEU A 190 11.01 0.87 5.15
C LEU A 190 9.56 0.57 5.57
N LEU A 191 9.39 -0.30 6.56
CA LEU A 191 8.09 -0.67 7.12
C LEU A 191 7.90 -0.05 8.50
N THR A 192 6.69 0.43 8.76
CA THR A 192 6.25 0.86 10.10
C THR A 192 4.87 0.33 10.39
N SER A 193 4.58 0.12 11.68
CA SER A 193 3.28 -0.36 12.12
C SER A 193 2.19 0.70 11.97
N LEU A 194 0.94 0.26 11.83
CA LEU A 194 -0.23 1.15 11.89
C LEU A 194 -0.34 1.89 13.23
N SER A 195 0.16 1.32 14.34
CA SER A 195 0.08 1.95 15.67
C SER A 195 0.79 3.30 15.72
N SER A 196 1.91 3.43 15.02
CA SER A 196 2.68 4.67 14.93
C SER A 196 1.87 5.78 14.25
N PHE A 197 1.14 5.45 13.19
CA PHE A 197 0.22 6.36 12.51
C PHE A 197 -0.97 6.74 13.40
N LEU A 198 -1.61 5.76 14.04
CA LEU A 198 -2.73 5.99 14.97
C LEU A 198 -2.35 6.81 16.21
N THR A 199 -1.06 6.81 16.56
CA THR A 199 -0.53 7.66 17.64
C THR A 199 -0.25 9.08 17.15
N ALA A 200 0.27 9.22 15.93
CA ALA A 200 0.57 10.51 15.31
C ALA A 200 -0.71 11.31 15.00
N ILE A 201 -1.76 10.63 14.53
CA ILE A 201 -2.98 11.25 14.02
C ILE A 201 -4.11 11.14 15.04
N LYS A 202 -4.30 12.20 15.83
CA LYS A 202 -5.18 12.21 17.01
C LYS A 202 -6.69 12.21 16.73
N HIS A 203 -7.13 12.53 15.52
CA HIS A 203 -8.56 12.67 15.20
C HIS A 203 -9.20 11.38 14.68
N LEU A 204 -8.45 10.29 14.57
CA LEU A 204 -8.98 8.97 14.21
C LEU A 204 -9.43 8.22 15.46
N ASP A 205 -10.42 7.35 15.31
CA ASP A 205 -10.80 6.41 16.36
C ASP A 205 -9.77 5.27 16.45
N SER A 206 -8.60 5.60 16.99
CA SER A 206 -7.48 4.68 17.12
C SER A 206 -7.84 3.42 17.91
N ARG A 207 -8.80 3.52 18.85
CA ARG A 207 -9.24 2.38 19.66
C ARG A 207 -10.06 1.41 18.81
N SER A 208 -11.06 1.91 18.09
CA SER A 208 -11.89 1.08 17.21
C SER A 208 -11.06 0.45 16.09
N ILE A 209 -10.18 1.22 15.45
CA ILE A 209 -9.30 0.71 14.39
C ILE A 209 -8.36 -0.37 14.94
N ALA A 210 -7.75 -0.15 16.12
CA ALA A 210 -6.89 -1.15 16.74
C ALA A 210 -7.65 -2.43 17.11
N ALA A 211 -8.89 -2.30 17.62
CA ALA A 211 -9.75 -3.45 17.94
C ALA A 211 -10.11 -4.26 16.69
N GLN A 212 -10.29 -3.62 15.52
CA GLN A 212 -10.52 -4.30 14.24
C GLN A 212 -9.26 -5.01 13.71
N GLN A 213 -8.08 -4.40 13.87
CA GLN A 213 -6.81 -4.93 13.37
C GLN A 213 -6.24 -6.08 14.21
N LEU A 214 -6.47 -6.06 15.53
CA LEU A 214 -5.96 -7.09 16.44
C LEU A 214 -6.28 -8.53 15.99
N PRO A 215 -7.55 -8.92 15.73
CA PRO A 215 -7.85 -10.28 15.28
C PRO A 215 -7.21 -10.61 13.93
N VAL A 216 -7.09 -9.64 13.03
CA VAL A 216 -6.44 -9.83 11.72
C VAL A 216 -4.96 -10.16 11.88
N PHE A 217 -4.23 -9.40 12.72
CA PHE A 217 -2.81 -9.71 12.97
C PHE A 217 -2.61 -11.04 13.69
N LEU A 218 -3.49 -11.41 14.63
CA LEU A 218 -3.40 -12.71 15.30
C LEU A 218 -3.59 -13.87 14.32
N GLU A 219 -4.57 -13.77 13.42
CA GLU A 219 -4.80 -14.77 12.38
C GLU A 219 -3.59 -14.91 11.45
N PHE A 220 -3.05 -13.79 10.97
CA PHE A 220 -1.89 -13.80 10.09
C PHE A 220 -0.62 -14.27 10.81
N ALA A 221 -0.42 -13.91 12.08
CA ALA A 221 0.70 -14.39 12.88
C ALA A 221 0.68 -15.93 13.00
N GLU A 222 -0.50 -16.53 13.18
CA GLU A 222 -0.63 -17.99 13.24
C GLU A 222 -0.36 -18.63 11.87
N LYS A 223 -0.88 -18.06 10.77
CA LYS A 223 -0.63 -18.56 9.40
C LYS A 223 0.86 -18.57 9.02
N THR A 224 1.64 -17.64 9.55
CA THR A 224 3.08 -17.53 9.26
C THR A 224 3.97 -18.19 10.31
N LYS A 225 3.40 -18.78 11.36
CA LYS A 225 4.15 -19.32 12.49
C LYS A 225 4.92 -20.57 12.08
N GLY A 226 6.22 -20.58 12.40
CA GLY A 226 7.10 -21.72 12.12
C GLY A 226 7.44 -21.92 10.64
N VAL A 227 7.03 -20.99 9.76
CA VAL A 227 7.34 -21.01 8.32
C VAL A 227 8.59 -20.14 8.10
N PRO A 228 9.78 -20.72 7.83
CA PRO A 228 11.04 -19.96 7.79
C PRO A 228 11.05 -18.82 6.78
N GLU A 229 10.48 -19.02 5.60
CA GLU A 229 10.39 -18.02 4.54
C GLU A 229 9.44 -16.86 4.87
N LEU A 230 8.59 -17.00 5.91
CA LEU A 230 7.67 -15.98 6.38
C LEU A 230 8.04 -15.45 7.78
N ALA A 231 9.26 -15.71 8.26
CA ALA A 231 9.68 -15.34 9.62
C ALA A 231 9.57 -13.83 9.91
N ASP A 232 9.93 -12.97 8.94
CA ASP A 232 9.82 -11.51 9.09
C ASP A 232 8.35 -11.06 9.16
N TYR A 233 7.48 -11.65 8.33
CA TYR A 233 6.03 -11.40 8.40
C TYR A 233 5.47 -11.82 9.76
N HIS A 234 5.83 -13.02 10.25
CA HIS A 234 5.40 -13.49 11.56
C HIS A 234 5.83 -12.52 12.68
N LYS A 235 7.10 -12.10 12.66
CA LYS A 235 7.64 -11.13 13.63
C LYS A 235 6.83 -9.83 13.60
N HIS A 236 6.54 -9.30 12.41
CA HIS A 236 5.73 -8.09 12.26
C HIS A 236 4.31 -8.29 12.78
N TYR A 237 3.60 -9.32 12.36
CA TYR A 237 2.22 -9.57 12.80
C TYR A 237 2.13 -9.78 14.31
N ALA A 238 3.01 -10.60 14.89
CA ALA A 238 3.02 -10.85 16.34
C ALA A 238 3.39 -9.59 17.14
N GLY A 239 4.31 -8.77 16.64
CA GLY A 239 4.66 -7.48 17.25
C GLY A 239 3.51 -6.49 17.18
N TRP A 240 2.95 -6.28 16.00
CA TRP A 240 1.88 -5.30 15.77
C TRP A 240 0.56 -5.72 16.42
N ALA A 241 0.28 -7.02 16.58
CA ALA A 241 -0.83 -7.49 17.40
C ALA A 241 -0.75 -6.99 18.84
N LYS A 242 0.45 -7.01 19.46
CA LYS A 242 0.64 -6.48 20.82
C LYS A 242 0.40 -4.97 20.89
N GLU A 243 0.86 -4.24 19.87
CA GLU A 243 0.63 -2.80 19.76
C GLU A 243 -0.87 -2.47 19.61
N MET A 244 -1.60 -3.24 18.78
CA MET A 244 -3.05 -3.08 18.62
C MET A 244 -3.80 -3.41 19.91
N ASP A 245 -3.42 -4.48 20.61
CA ASP A 245 -4.02 -4.85 21.90
C ASP A 245 -3.85 -3.73 22.95
N TYR A 246 -2.66 -3.15 23.02
CA TYR A 246 -2.39 -2.00 23.88
C TYR A 246 -3.27 -0.79 23.52
N LEU A 247 -3.34 -0.41 22.23
CA LEU A 247 -4.15 0.72 21.78
C LEU A 247 -5.66 0.50 21.99
N ALA A 248 -6.15 -0.72 21.77
CA ALA A 248 -7.56 -1.08 21.96
C ALA A 248 -7.99 -1.03 23.44
N LYS A 249 -7.06 -1.31 24.36
CA LYS A 249 -7.27 -1.27 25.81
C LYS A 249 -7.00 0.10 26.44
N ARG A 250 -6.33 1.02 25.73
CA ARG A 250 -5.96 2.33 26.28
C ARG A 250 -7.21 3.09 26.70
N ALA A 251 -7.28 3.48 27.96
CA ALA A 251 -8.33 4.38 28.44
C ALA A 251 -8.23 5.71 27.68
N VAL A 252 -9.38 6.29 27.32
CA VAL A 252 -9.43 7.68 26.87
C VAL A 252 -9.01 8.51 28.08
N ALA A 253 -7.78 8.99 28.11
CA ALA A 253 -7.42 10.08 29.00
C ALA A 253 -8.39 11.21 28.65
N ARG A 254 -9.31 11.54 29.56
CA ARG A 254 -10.24 12.66 29.40
C ARG A 254 -9.40 13.87 29.00
N ALA A 255 -9.68 14.44 27.84
CA ALA A 255 -9.23 15.79 27.55
C ALA A 255 -9.94 16.69 28.56
N GLU A 256 -9.19 17.18 29.54
CA GLU A 256 -9.55 18.38 30.30
C GLU A 256 -9.31 19.61 29.43
#